data_AF-A0A1J5JL25-F1
#
_entry.id   AF-A0A1J5JL25-F1
#
_cell.length_a   1.000
_cell.length_b   1.000
_cell.length_c   1.000
_cell.angle_alpha   90.00
_cell.angle_beta   90.00
_cell.angle_gamma   90.00
#
_symmetry.space_group_name_H-M   'P 1'
#
loop_
_entity.id
_entity.type
_entity.pdbx_description
1 polymer ?
#
loop_
_entity_poly.entity_id
_entity_poly.type
_entity_poly.pdbx_seq_one_letter_code
_entity_poly.pdbx_strand_id
1 'polypeptide(L)'
;MPKGNGRASQDIKAIMAEGEKEAEQVVNAMRLGEGEQGFNLLVPLIDTLQDLVYMLGQLIINTREDGQSNTLTNAIIAIMIPDLNALLKEILTAMAARDYVLIADLLEYELAVKLNEWQHYL
;
A
#
# COMPACT_ATOMS: atom_id res chain seq x y z
N MET A 1 -31.00 -2.68 -0.94
CA MET A 1 -30.30 -1.44 -0.55
C MET A 1 -28.82 -1.76 -0.45
N PRO A 2 -27.95 -1.21 -1.31
CA PRO A 2 -26.52 -1.52 -1.28
C PRO A 2 -25.86 -0.66 -0.19
N LYS A 3 -25.56 -1.28 0.97
CA LYS A 3 -24.79 -0.65 2.05
C LYS A 3 -23.34 -1.16 2.14
N GLY A 4 -22.91 -2.04 1.23
CA GLY A 4 -21.62 -2.75 1.29
C GLY A 4 -20.42 -1.93 0.82
N ASN A 5 -20.53 -1.23 -0.33
CA ASN A 5 -19.36 -0.60 -0.96
C ASN A 5 -18.77 0.59 -0.19
N GLY A 6 -19.58 1.35 0.54
CA GLY A 6 -19.09 2.52 1.28
C GLY A 6 -18.19 2.16 2.46
N ARG A 7 -18.49 1.04 3.15
CA ARG A 7 -17.68 0.57 4.28
C ARG A 7 -16.35 -0.02 3.83
N ALA A 8 -16.37 -0.84 2.76
CA ALA A 8 -15.15 -1.42 2.21
C ALA A 8 -14.16 -0.36 1.70
N SER A 9 -14.65 0.70 1.03
CA SER A 9 -13.81 1.84 0.63
C SER A 9 -13.21 2.57 1.84
N GLN A 10 -14.00 2.80 2.90
CA GLN A 10 -13.49 3.43 4.13
C GLN A 10 -12.41 2.60 4.81
N ASP A 11 -12.61 1.28 4.91
CA ASP A 11 -11.64 0.36 5.50
C ASP A 11 -10.33 0.35 4.69
N ILE A 12 -10.42 0.38 3.35
CA ILE A 12 -9.24 0.47 2.46
C ILE A 12 -8.49 1.79 2.66
N LYS A 13 -9.19 2.92 2.74
CA LYS A 13 -8.56 4.23 3.00
C LYS A 13 -7.87 4.27 4.35
N ALA A 14 -8.45 3.64 5.37
CA ALA A 14 -7.83 3.55 6.69
C ALA A 14 -6.52 2.74 6.64
N ILE A 15 -6.49 1.63 5.91
CA ILE A 15 -5.26 0.84 5.71
C ILE A 15 -4.20 1.65 4.94
N MET A 16 -4.60 2.38 3.89
CA MET A 16 -3.66 3.24 3.16
C MET A 16 -3.03 4.31 4.07
N ALA A 17 -3.83 4.96 4.91
CA ALA A 17 -3.34 5.96 5.86
C ALA A 17 -2.42 5.37 6.94
N GLU A 18 -2.70 4.15 7.43
CA GLU A 18 -1.78 3.49 8.36
C GLU A 18 -0.47 3.12 7.66
N GLY A 19 -0.53 2.61 6.42
CA GLY A 19 0.66 2.31 5.63
C GLY A 19 1.53 3.55 5.36
N GLU A 20 0.93 4.72 5.13
CA GLU A 20 1.66 6.00 5.03
C GLU A 20 2.40 6.33 6.32
N LYS A 21 1.72 6.20 7.47
CA LYS A 21 2.30 6.47 8.79
C LYS A 21 3.43 5.50 9.13
N GLU A 22 3.29 4.22 8.80
CA GLU A 22 4.34 3.22 8.99
C GLU A 22 5.54 3.47 8.07
N ALA A 23 5.30 3.83 6.81
CA ALA A 23 6.35 4.22 5.88
C ALA A 23 7.16 5.42 6.39
N GLU A 24 6.49 6.44 6.91
CA GLU A 24 7.13 7.61 7.52
C GLU A 24 8.03 7.21 8.72
N GLN A 25 7.58 6.28 9.57
CA GLN A 25 8.37 5.79 10.70
C GLN A 25 9.63 5.06 10.23
N VAL A 26 9.53 4.21 9.20
CA VAL A 26 10.69 3.53 8.62
C VAL A 26 11.68 4.55 8.05
N VAL A 27 11.20 5.49 7.24
CA VAL A 27 12.02 6.54 6.62
C VAL A 27 12.78 7.34 7.68
N ASN A 28 12.09 7.76 8.74
CA ASN A 28 12.70 8.51 9.83
C ASN A 28 13.80 7.70 10.53
N ALA A 29 13.57 6.44 10.86
CA ALA A 29 14.58 5.57 11.47
C ALA A 29 15.81 5.39 10.54
N MET A 30 15.59 5.14 9.25
CA MET A 30 16.68 5.00 8.27
C MET A 30 17.52 6.27 8.15
N ARG A 31 16.87 7.44 8.12
CA ARG A 31 17.54 8.76 8.02
C ARG A 31 18.35 9.13 9.25
N LEU A 32 17.94 8.68 10.43
CA LEU A 32 18.67 8.88 11.68
C LEU A 32 19.88 7.93 11.82
N GLY A 33 20.11 7.05 10.84
CA GLY A 33 21.17 6.04 10.89
C GLY A 33 20.80 4.82 11.73
N GLU A 34 19.53 4.68 12.13
CA GLU A 34 19.00 3.58 12.94
C GLU A 34 18.56 2.41 12.05
N GLY A 35 19.43 1.98 11.14
CA GLY A 35 19.07 1.04 10.06
C GLY A 35 18.48 -0.29 10.54
N GLU A 36 18.95 -0.84 11.67
CA GLU A 36 18.36 -2.06 12.26
C GLU A 36 16.94 -1.84 12.78
N GLN A 37 16.68 -0.68 13.39
CA GLN A 37 15.34 -0.32 13.84
C GLN A 37 14.42 -0.06 12.64
N GLY A 38 14.90 0.63 11.61
CA GLY A 38 14.18 0.81 10.36
C GLY A 38 13.80 -0.53 9.71
N PHE A 39 14.70 -1.51 9.74
CA PHE A 39 14.40 -2.87 9.27
C PHE A 39 13.30 -3.57 10.07
N ASN A 40 13.31 -3.43 11.40
CA ASN A 40 12.26 -4.00 12.24
C ASN A 40 10.89 -3.33 11.97
N LEU A 41 10.90 -2.03 11.64
CA LEU A 41 9.70 -1.27 11.28
C LEU A 41 9.19 -1.59 9.86
N LEU A 42 10.00 -2.20 8.99
CA LEU A 42 9.54 -2.66 7.67
C LEU A 42 8.57 -3.84 7.76
N VAL A 43 8.68 -4.69 8.78
CA VAL A 43 7.80 -5.86 8.95
C VAL A 43 6.32 -5.45 9.06
N PRO A 44 5.91 -4.59 10.02
CA PRO A 44 4.51 -4.17 10.11
C PRO A 44 4.04 -3.45 8.85
N LEU A 45 4.89 -2.61 8.22
CA LEU A 45 4.56 -1.98 6.95
C LEU A 45 4.25 -3.00 5.85
N ILE A 46 5.08 -4.05 5.71
CA ILE A 46 4.85 -5.10 4.72
C ILE A 46 3.53 -5.83 4.99
N ASP A 47 3.21 -6.11 6.25
CA ASP A 47 1.94 -6.75 6.64
C ASP A 47 0.74 -5.86 6.26
N THR A 48 0.80 -4.56 6.55
CA THR A 48 -0.24 -3.58 6.17
C THR A 48 -0.42 -3.52 4.65
N LEU A 49 0.66 -3.54 3.87
CA LEU A 49 0.59 -3.54 2.41
C LEU A 49 0.02 -4.85 1.84
N GLN A 50 0.28 -5.99 2.49
CA GLN A 50 -0.34 -7.27 2.11
C GLN A 50 -1.86 -7.24 2.37
N ASP A 51 -2.29 -6.72 3.53
CA ASP A 51 -3.70 -6.54 3.84
C ASP A 51 -4.40 -5.61 2.84
N LEU A 52 -3.72 -4.55 2.41
CA LEU A 52 -4.21 -3.66 1.35
C LEU A 52 -4.45 -4.42 0.04
N VAL A 53 -3.47 -5.19 -0.43
CA VAL A 53 -3.61 -6.01 -1.66
C VAL A 53 -4.78 -6.98 -1.52
N TYR A 54 -4.92 -7.64 -0.37
CA TYR A 54 -6.00 -8.56 -0.12
C TYR A 54 -7.37 -7.88 -0.19
N MET A 55 -7.54 -6.73 0.48
CA MET A 55 -8.80 -5.98 0.47
C MET A 55 -9.16 -5.45 -0.93
N LEU A 56 -8.18 -4.95 -1.68
CA LEU A 56 -8.36 -4.52 -3.06
C LEU A 56 -8.83 -5.69 -3.95
N GLY A 57 -8.24 -6.88 -3.76
CA GLY A 57 -8.68 -8.10 -4.44
C GLY A 57 -10.12 -8.50 -4.12
N GLN A 58 -10.51 -8.44 -2.84
CA GLN A 58 -11.89 -8.71 -2.41
C GLN A 58 -12.88 -7.71 -3.01
N LEU A 59 -12.52 -6.43 -3.10
CA LEU A 59 -13.37 -5.41 -3.71
C LEU A 59 -13.64 -5.68 -5.21
N ILE A 60 -12.63 -6.16 -5.96
CA ILE A 60 -12.82 -6.58 -7.36
C ILE A 60 -13.79 -7.77 -7.45
N ILE A 61 -13.65 -8.78 -6.59
CA ILE A 61 -14.51 -9.97 -6.62
C ILE A 61 -15.96 -9.58 -6.31
N ASN A 62 -16.18 -8.84 -5.23
CA ASN A 62 -17.52 -8.46 -4.78
C ASN A 62 -18.25 -7.57 -5.82
N THR A 63 -17.55 -6.63 -6.45
CA THR A 63 -18.16 -5.76 -7.48
C THR A 63 -18.50 -6.50 -8.77
N ARG A 64 -17.80 -7.60 -9.09
CA ARG A 64 -18.16 -8.47 -10.21
C ARG A 64 -19.41 -9.29 -9.92
N GLU A 65 -19.56 -9.77 -8.69
CA GLU A 65 -20.69 -10.60 -8.26
C GLU A 65 -21.99 -9.79 -8.10
N ASP A 66 -21.90 -8.53 -7.63
CA ASP A 66 -23.06 -7.66 -7.41
C ASP A 66 -23.69 -7.09 -8.71
N GLY A 67 -23.11 -7.38 -9.89
CA GLY A 67 -23.58 -6.89 -11.20
C GLY A 67 -23.49 -5.37 -11.39
N GLN A 68 -23.16 -4.62 -10.34
CA GLN A 68 -22.83 -3.19 -10.35
C GLN A 68 -21.36 -3.04 -10.71
N SER A 69 -21.03 -3.30 -11.98
CA SER A 69 -19.69 -3.08 -12.50
C SER A 69 -19.38 -1.58 -12.50
N ASN A 70 -18.74 -1.08 -11.44
CA ASN A 70 -18.01 0.18 -11.55
C ASN A 70 -16.71 -0.11 -12.31
N THR A 71 -16.84 -0.18 -13.63
CA THR A 71 -15.77 -0.60 -14.54
C THR A 71 -14.51 0.25 -14.37
N LEU A 72 -14.67 1.53 -14.01
CA LEU A 72 -13.58 2.44 -13.71
C LEU A 72 -12.84 2.04 -12.42
N THR A 73 -13.54 1.83 -11.31
CA THR A 73 -12.92 1.38 -10.05
C THR A 73 -12.20 0.05 -10.22
N ASN A 74 -12.80 -0.91 -10.93
CA ASN A 74 -12.16 -2.20 -11.17
C ASN A 74 -10.92 -2.09 -12.06
N ALA A 75 -10.93 -1.21 -13.07
CA ALA A 75 -9.76 -0.95 -13.90
C ALA A 75 -8.63 -0.27 -13.09
N ILE A 76 -8.98 0.67 -12.20
CA ILE A 76 -8.02 1.34 -11.33
C ILE A 76 -7.38 0.35 -10.36
N ILE A 77 -8.17 -0.48 -9.67
CA ILE A 77 -7.63 -1.48 -8.72
C ILE A 77 -6.74 -2.50 -9.45
N ALA A 78 -7.12 -2.89 -10.68
CA ALA A 78 -6.31 -3.79 -11.50
C ALA A 78 -4.94 -3.21 -11.90
N ILE A 79 -4.75 -1.89 -11.79
CA ILE A 79 -3.45 -1.21 -11.97
C ILE A 79 -2.72 -1.07 -10.62
N MET A 80 -3.45 -0.75 -9.53
CA MET A 80 -2.87 -0.58 -8.19
C MET A 80 -2.13 -1.82 -7.69
N ILE A 81 -2.70 -3.02 -7.87
CA ILE A 81 -2.11 -4.26 -7.35
C ILE A 81 -0.76 -4.60 -8.03
N PRO A 82 -0.64 -4.60 -9.38
CA PRO A 82 0.66 -4.77 -10.03
C PRO A 82 1.70 -3.73 -9.63
N ASP A 83 1.30 -2.46 -9.54
CA ASP A 83 2.19 -1.37 -9.13
C ASP A 83 2.74 -1.58 -7.71
N LEU A 84 1.87 -1.92 -6.76
CA LEU A 84 2.29 -2.19 -5.38
C LEU A 84 3.24 -3.39 -5.30
N ASN A 85 2.95 -4.46 -6.07
CA ASN A 85 3.83 -5.63 -6.11
C ASN A 85 5.20 -5.31 -6.72
N ALA A 86 5.26 -4.43 -7.73
CA ALA A 86 6.53 -3.98 -8.31
C ALA A 86 7.35 -3.22 -7.27
N LEU A 87 6.74 -2.26 -6.58
CA LEU A 87 7.39 -1.49 -5.52
C LEU A 87 7.87 -2.36 -4.35
N LEU A 88 7.04 -3.30 -3.89
CA LEU A 88 7.44 -4.27 -2.85
C LEU A 88 8.66 -5.08 -3.27
N LYS A 89 8.74 -5.48 -4.54
CA LYS A 89 9.90 -6.21 -5.07
C LYS A 89 11.17 -5.35 -5.07
N GLU A 90 11.05 -4.06 -5.38
CA GLU A 90 12.17 -3.11 -5.33
C GLU A 90 12.65 -2.90 -3.90
N ILE A 91 11.72 -2.71 -2.94
CA ILE A 91 12.04 -2.63 -1.51
C ILE A 91 12.77 -3.90 -1.06
N LEU A 92 12.26 -5.09 -1.36
CA LEU A 92 12.93 -6.36 -1.02
C LEU A 92 14.33 -6.48 -1.63
N THR A 93 14.53 -5.96 -2.84
CA THR A 93 15.84 -5.95 -3.50
C THR A 93 16.80 -5.00 -2.77
N ALA A 94 16.35 -3.80 -2.41
CA ALA A 94 17.12 -2.84 -1.62
C ALA A 94 17.45 -3.38 -0.22
N MET A 95 16.50 -4.08 0.42
CA MET A 95 16.69 -4.78 1.70
C MET A 95 17.79 -5.84 1.61
N ALA A 96 17.78 -6.67 0.56
CA ALA A 96 18.82 -7.68 0.34
C ALA A 96 20.22 -7.07 0.16
N ALA A 97 20.30 -5.89 -0.45
CA ALA A 97 21.52 -5.11 -0.60
C ALA A 97 21.90 -4.28 0.64
N ARG A 98 21.01 -4.20 1.65
CA ARG A 98 21.11 -3.30 2.81
C ARG A 98 21.25 -1.82 2.41
N ASP A 99 20.58 -1.43 1.33
CA ASP A 99 20.59 -0.05 0.83
C ASP A 99 19.53 0.79 1.55
N TYR A 100 19.89 1.33 2.70
CA TYR A 100 19.00 2.12 3.55
C TYR A 100 18.50 3.41 2.87
N VAL A 101 19.32 4.00 1.99
CA VAL A 101 18.97 5.23 1.28
C VAL A 101 17.90 4.92 0.25
N LEU A 102 18.11 3.89 -0.58
CA LEU A 102 17.12 3.48 -1.56
C LEU A 102 15.80 3.05 -0.92
N ILE A 103 15.85 2.32 0.22
CA ILE A 103 14.63 1.98 0.95
C ILE A 103 13.88 3.26 1.38
N ALA A 104 14.57 4.23 1.98
CA ALA A 104 13.94 5.46 2.41
C ALA A 104 13.33 6.24 1.22
N ASP A 105 14.04 6.32 0.10
CA ASP A 105 13.55 7.00 -1.11
C ASP A 105 12.32 6.30 -1.70
N LEU A 106 12.33 4.97 -1.81
CA LEU A 106 11.18 4.19 -2.28
C LEU A 106 9.95 4.37 -1.40
N LEU A 107 10.13 4.44 -0.07
CA LEU A 107 9.03 4.62 0.85
C LEU A 107 8.45 6.05 0.84
N GLU A 108 9.31 7.06 0.82
CA GLU A 108 8.88 8.46 0.90
C GLU A 108 8.36 9.01 -0.43
N TYR A 109 9.04 8.70 -1.53
CA TYR A 109 8.74 9.33 -2.82
C TYR A 109 7.94 8.45 -3.76
N GLU A 110 7.90 7.13 -3.54
CA GLU A 110 7.06 6.24 -4.35
C GLU A 110 5.85 5.71 -3.58
N LEU A 111 6.06 5.03 -2.45
CA LEU A 111 4.96 4.41 -1.71
C LEU A 111 3.97 5.45 -1.19
N ALA A 112 4.45 6.45 -0.45
CA ALA A 112 3.59 7.46 0.14
C ALA A 112 2.81 8.25 -0.92
N VAL A 113 3.44 8.58 -2.05
CA VAL A 113 2.78 9.24 -3.18
C VAL A 113 1.67 8.37 -3.76
N LYS A 114 1.95 7.08 -4.02
CA LYS A 114 0.95 6.15 -4.56
C LYS A 114 -0.22 5.96 -3.60
N LEU A 115 0.04 5.74 -2.31
CA LEU A 115 -1.02 5.57 -1.31
C LEU A 115 -1.92 6.81 -1.24
N ASN A 116 -1.33 8.01 -1.30
CA ASN A 116 -2.08 9.26 -1.29
C ASN A 116 -2.96 9.43 -2.53
N GLU A 117 -2.39 9.20 -3.72
CA GLU A 117 -3.11 9.24 -4.99
C GLU A 117 -4.30 8.26 -5.00
N TRP A 118 -4.09 7.05 -4.45
CA TRP A 118 -5.10 6.00 -4.44
C TRP A 118 -6.28 6.28 -3.52
N GLN A 119 -6.07 7.00 -2.41
CA GLN A 119 -7.16 7.45 -1.54
C GLN A 119 -8.14 8.40 -2.25
N HIS A 120 -7.72 9.07 -3.32
CA HIS A 120 -8.58 9.94 -4.13
C HIS A 120 -9.45 9.17 -5.14
N TYR A 121 -9.05 7.95 -5.51
CA TYR A 121 -9.77 7.13 -6.50
C TYR A 121 -10.82 6.18 -5.89
N LEU A 122 -10.73 5.91 -4.60
CA LEU A 122 -11.65 5.05 -3.85
C LEU A 122 -12.66 5.85 -3.03
#